data_AF-G9KXC8-F1
#
_entry.id   AF-G9KXC8-F1
#
_cell.length_a   1.000
_cell.length_b   1.000
_cell.length_c   1.000
_cell.angle_alpha   90.00
_cell.angle_beta   90.00
_cell.angle_gamma   90.00
#
_symmetry.space_group_name_H-M   'P 1'
#
loop_
_entity.id
_entity.type
_entity.pdbx_description
1 polymer ?
#
loop_
_entity_poly.entity_id
_entity_poly.type
_entity_poly.pdbx_seq_one_letter_code
_entity_poly.pdbx_strand_id
1 'polypeptide(L)'
;KESTTYISWKEELHRSREVRCMLQCPSVEVNFLPLIVNTVALPDELSYICTHEEDWDPAYIIHLYPTLTLRNLLPYSLRYLLEGTAETHELAEGSAADVLHSKIT
;
A
#
# COMPACT_ATOMS: atom_id res chain seq x y z
N LYS A 1 -12.92 5.59 12.68
CA LYS A 1 -13.75 4.37 12.49
C LYS A 1 -12.81 3.29 11.98
N GLU A 2 -12.90 2.06 12.49
CA GLU A 2 -12.00 0.97 12.07
C GLU A 2 -12.33 0.52 10.64
N SER A 3 -11.33 0.00 9.93
CA SER A 3 -11.53 -0.63 8.61
C SER A 3 -12.43 -1.85 8.78
N THR A 4 -13.48 -1.94 7.96
CA THR A 4 -14.30 -3.16 7.84
C THR A 4 -13.81 -4.08 6.72
N THR A 5 -12.78 -3.65 5.99
CA THR A 5 -12.14 -4.42 4.92
C THR A 5 -11.09 -5.32 5.55
N TYR A 6 -11.23 -6.62 5.37
CA TYR A 6 -10.24 -7.65 5.73
C TYR A 6 -9.78 -8.36 4.45
N ILE A 7 -8.61 -8.98 4.52
CA ILE A 7 -8.07 -9.77 3.42
C ILE A 7 -8.01 -11.22 3.86
N SER A 8 -8.53 -12.11 3.01
CA SER A 8 -8.47 -13.57 3.15
C SER A 8 -7.24 -14.12 2.41
N TRP A 9 -6.06 -13.60 2.77
CA TRP A 9 -4.79 -13.90 2.09
C TRP A 9 -4.41 -15.37 2.21
N LYS A 10 -4.65 -15.98 3.37
CA LYS A 10 -4.21 -17.35 3.64
C LYS A 10 -4.84 -18.33 2.66
N GLU A 11 -6.15 -18.24 2.40
CA GLU A 11 -6.82 -19.14 1.46
C GLU A 11 -6.36 -18.93 0.01
N GLU A 12 -6.07 -17.68 -0.38
CA GLU A 12 -5.72 -17.34 -1.76
C GLU A 12 -4.24 -17.60 -2.10
N LEU A 13 -3.34 -17.62 -1.11
CA LEU A 13 -1.92 -17.93 -1.31
C LEU A 13 -1.68 -19.40 -1.71
N HIS A 14 -2.58 -20.31 -1.32
CA HIS A 14 -2.54 -21.69 -1.84
C HIS A 14 -2.87 -21.77 -3.34
N ARG A 15 -3.51 -20.74 -3.90
CA ARG A 15 -3.98 -20.70 -5.30
C ARG A 15 -3.10 -19.84 -6.20
N SER A 16 -2.34 -18.91 -5.63
CA SER A 16 -1.47 -17.98 -6.35
C SER A 16 -0.20 -17.67 -5.56
N ARG A 17 0.93 -17.55 -6.27
CA ARG A 17 2.20 -17.08 -5.71
C ARG A 17 2.22 -15.57 -5.46
N GLU A 18 1.22 -14.85 -5.95
CA GLU A 18 1.08 -13.42 -5.70
C GLU A 18 -0.39 -13.12 -5.47
N VAL A 19 -0.70 -12.54 -4.32
CA VAL A 19 -2.07 -12.12 -3.98
C VAL A 19 -2.07 -10.61 -3.81
N ARG A 20 -2.85 -9.94 -4.66
CA ARG A 20 -3.06 -8.48 -4.60
C ARG A 20 -4.41 -8.18 -4.02
N CYS A 21 -4.47 -7.20 -3.13
CA CYS A 21 -5.70 -6.80 -2.48
C CYS A 21 -5.62 -5.37 -1.97
N MET A 22 -6.78 -4.74 -1.77
CA MET A 22 -6.91 -3.35 -1.37
C MET A 22 -7.54 -3.28 0.02
N LEU A 23 -6.89 -2.60 0.95
CA LEU A 23 -7.47 -2.21 2.22
C LEU A 23 -7.97 -0.78 2.13
N GLN A 24 -9.23 -0.57 2.51
CA GLN A 24 -9.84 0.74 2.56
C GLN A 24 -10.28 1.07 3.97
N CYS A 25 -9.71 2.14 4.53
CA CYS A 25 -10.11 2.73 5.80
C CYS A 25 -10.95 3.99 5.52
N PRO A 26 -12.24 4.02 5.90
CA PRO A 26 -13.09 5.17 5.66
C PRO A 26 -12.63 6.39 6.48
N SER A 27 -12.69 7.57 5.87
CA SER A 27 -12.44 8.83 6.57
C SER A 27 -13.51 9.12 7.61
N VAL A 28 -13.10 9.72 8.75
CA VAL A 28 -14.02 10.26 9.76
C VAL A 28 -14.56 11.63 9.35
N GLU A 29 -13.77 12.40 8.60
CA GLU A 29 -14.10 13.74 8.16
C GLU A 29 -14.71 13.72 6.76
N VAL A 30 -15.83 14.42 6.58
CA VAL A 30 -16.66 14.39 5.36
C VAL A 30 -15.91 14.84 4.11
N ASN A 31 -14.90 15.70 4.26
CA ASN A 31 -14.16 16.28 3.14
C ASN A 31 -12.89 15.51 2.78
N PHE A 32 -12.60 14.41 3.48
CA PHE A 32 -11.39 13.63 3.28
C PHE A 32 -11.69 12.32 2.57
N LEU A 33 -10.82 11.95 1.62
CA LEU A 33 -10.88 10.66 0.95
C LEU A 33 -10.50 9.53 1.93
N PRO A 34 -11.04 8.31 1.75
CA PRO A 34 -10.60 7.15 2.53
C PRO A 34 -9.11 6.89 2.28
N LEU A 35 -8.42 6.42 3.32
CA LEU A 35 -7.06 5.89 3.16
C LEU A 35 -7.17 4.54 2.45
N ILE A 36 -6.52 4.45 1.28
CA ILE A 36 -6.45 3.23 0.49
C ILE A 36 -5.00 2.74 0.49
N VAL A 37 -4.81 1.50 0.92
CA VAL A 37 -3.52 0.81 0.92
C VAL A 37 -3.63 -0.39 0.01
N ASN A 38 -2.81 -0.41 -1.04
CA ASN A 38 -2.66 -1.58 -1.88
C ASN A 38 -1.69 -2.53 -1.20
N THR A 39 -2.01 -3.81 -1.20
CA THR A 39 -1.18 -4.81 -0.55
C THR A 39 -0.85 -5.94 -1.51
N VAL A 40 0.38 -6.44 -1.41
CA VAL A 40 0.86 -7.58 -2.19
C VAL A 40 1.50 -8.56 -1.22
N ALA A 41 1.01 -9.79 -1.22
CA ALA A 41 1.63 -10.90 -0.51
C ALA A 41 2.46 -11.74 -1.49
N LEU A 42 3.73 -11.95 -1.16
CA LEU A 42 4.70 -12.74 -1.93
C LEU A 42 5.35 -13.79 -1.02
N PRO A 43 5.67 -15.00 -1.53
CA PRO A 43 6.48 -15.98 -0.83
C PRO A 43 7.82 -15.36 -0.42
N ASP A 44 8.20 -15.58 0.82
CA ASP A 44 9.54 -15.29 1.33
C ASP A 44 10.47 -16.47 0.99
N GLU A 45 11.78 -16.19 0.92
CA GLU A 45 12.81 -17.22 0.85
C GLU A 45 13.03 -17.90 2.21
N LEU A 46 12.50 -17.30 3.29
CA LEU A 46 12.52 -17.86 4.64
C LEU A 46 11.40 -18.89 4.84
N SER A 47 11.75 -20.07 5.35
CA SER A 47 10.79 -21.05 5.86
C SER A 47 10.56 -20.81 7.36
N TYR A 48 9.30 -20.65 7.78
CA TYR A 48 8.95 -20.62 9.20
C TYR A 48 9.18 -22.02 9.81
N ILE A 49 9.99 -22.12 10.87
CA ILE A 49 10.20 -23.37 11.59
C ILE A 49 9.10 -23.48 12.65
N CYS A 50 8.00 -24.15 12.30
CA CYS A 50 7.00 -24.57 13.28
C CYS A 50 7.54 -25.74 14.09
N THR A 51 7.27 -25.80 15.39
CA THR A 51 7.74 -26.87 16.29
C THR A 51 7.06 -28.23 16.03
N HIS A 52 6.14 -28.32 15.06
CA HIS A 52 5.49 -29.55 14.64
C HIS A 52 5.91 -29.89 13.20
N GLU A 53 6.51 -31.07 13.04
CA GLU A 53 7.33 -31.49 11.89
C GLU A 53 6.58 -31.76 10.57
N GLU A 54 5.28 -31.46 10.44
CA GLU A 54 4.47 -31.95 9.29
C GLU A 54 3.93 -30.89 8.32
N ASP A 55 3.89 -29.59 8.65
CA ASP A 55 3.39 -28.55 7.73
C ASP A 55 4.34 -27.36 7.66
N TRP A 56 5.22 -27.37 6.66
CA TRP A 56 6.02 -26.21 6.29
C TRP A 56 5.17 -25.28 5.42
N ASP A 57 4.41 -24.38 6.04
CA ASP A 57 3.84 -23.25 5.31
C ASP A 57 4.99 -22.27 4.95
N PRO A 58 5.14 -21.87 3.67
CA PRO A 58 6.13 -20.86 3.31
C PRO A 58 5.83 -19.55 4.08
N ALA A 59 6.87 -18.83 4.51
CA ALA A 59 6.63 -17.49 5.04
C ALA A 59 6.26 -16.56 3.88
N TYR A 60 5.57 -15.47 4.19
CA TYR A 60 5.13 -14.49 3.20
C TYR A 60 5.48 -13.08 3.65
N ILE A 61 5.96 -12.27 2.72
CA ILE A 61 6.16 -10.83 2.92
C ILE A 61 4.93 -10.10 2.40
N ILE A 62 4.38 -9.22 3.25
CA ILE A 62 3.26 -8.34 2.88
C ILE A 62 3.82 -6.94 2.64
N HIS A 63 3.81 -6.51 1.38
CA HIS A 63 4.14 -5.14 1.03
C HIS A 63 2.89 -4.26 1.10
N LEU A 64 2.98 -3.13 1.79
CA LEU A 64 1.95 -2.10 1.85
C LEU A 64 2.39 -0.93 0.98
N TYR A 65 1.61 -0.62 -0.04
CA TYR A 65 1.85 0.49 -0.94
C TYR A 65 0.75 1.55 -0.79
N PRO A 66 1.11 2.84 -0.81
CA PRO A 66 0.12 3.91 -0.92
C PRO A 66 -0.63 3.79 -2.24
N THR A 67 -1.73 4.53 -2.37
CA THR A 67 -2.50 4.58 -3.62
C THR A 67 -1.69 5.19 -4.76
N LEU A 68 -0.88 6.21 -4.45
CA LEU A 68 -0.05 6.94 -5.41
C LEU A 68 1.24 7.38 -4.74
N THR A 69 2.38 7.01 -5.34
CA THR A 69 3.69 7.57 -4.99
C THR A 69 4.18 8.42 -6.16
N LEU A 70 4.48 9.69 -5.89
CA LEU A 70 5.09 10.59 -6.84
C LEU A 70 6.61 10.54 -6.66
N ARG A 71 7.35 10.29 -7.75
CA ARG A 71 8.82 10.26 -7.73
C ARG A 71 9.38 11.32 -8.66
N ASN A 72 10.26 12.17 -8.12
CA ASN A 72 10.96 13.19 -8.90
C ASN A 72 12.26 12.60 -9.49
N LEU A 73 12.31 12.51 -10.82
CA LEU A 73 13.47 12.04 -11.58
C LEU A 73 14.20 13.17 -12.31
N LEU A 74 13.83 14.42 -12.04
CA LEU A 74 14.39 15.61 -12.67
C LEU A 74 15.50 16.20 -11.78
N PRO A 75 16.47 16.93 -12.37
CA PRO A 75 17.61 17.49 -11.64
C PRO A 75 17.27 18.82 -10.93
N TYR A 76 16.04 18.93 -10.42
CA TYR A 76 15.54 20.10 -9.69
C TYR A 76 14.30 19.76 -8.87
N SER A 77 14.05 20.54 -7.81
CA SER A 77 12.83 20.42 -7.00
C SER A 77 11.58 20.76 -7.81
N LEU A 78 10.51 20.01 -7.58
CA LEU A 78 9.19 20.25 -8.15
C LEU A 78 8.29 20.90 -7.10
N ARG A 79 7.40 21.81 -7.55
CA ARG A 79 6.24 22.22 -6.76
C ARG A 79 4.97 21.78 -7.47
N TYR A 80 4.04 21.23 -6.70
CA TYR A 80 2.76 20.76 -7.22
C TYR A 80 1.61 21.12 -6.28
N LEU A 81 0.42 21.16 -6.86
CA LEU A 81 -0.86 21.36 -6.19
C LEU A 81 -1.72 20.14 -6.52
N LEU A 82 -2.47 19.65 -5.54
CA LEU A 82 -3.47 18.61 -5.79
C LEU A 82 -4.79 19.30 -6.13
N GLU A 83 -5.43 18.83 -7.20
CA GLU A 83 -6.73 19.35 -7.58
C GLU A 83 -7.73 19.20 -6.42
N GLY A 84 -8.38 20.29 -6.04
CA GLY A 84 -9.29 20.33 -4.90
C GLY A 84 -8.62 20.61 -3.54
N THR A 85 -7.30 20.80 -3.48
CA THR A 85 -6.61 21.27 -2.26
C THR A 85 -6.03 22.67 -2.47
N ALA A 86 -5.85 23.41 -1.37
CA ALA A 86 -5.18 24.71 -1.37
C ALA A 86 -3.69 24.60 -0.99
N GLU A 87 -3.19 23.38 -0.78
CA GLU A 87 -1.85 23.11 -0.27
C GLU A 87 -0.85 22.94 -1.41
N THR A 88 0.20 23.76 -1.40
CA THR A 88 1.34 23.57 -2.30
C THR A 88 2.35 22.64 -1.64
N HIS A 89 2.76 21.61 -2.36
CA HIS A 89 3.78 20.67 -1.93
C HIS A 89 5.08 20.91 -2.71
N GLU A 90 6.21 20.60 -2.08
CA GLU A 90 7.54 20.60 -2.70
C GLU A 90 8.12 19.19 -2.66
N LEU A 91 8.70 18.74 -3.78
CA LEU A 91 9.35 17.45 -3.91
C LEU A 91 10.78 17.64 -4.40
N ALA A 92 11.75 17.31 -3.55
CA ALA A 92 13.17 17.50 -3.83
C ALA A 92 13.64 16.63 -5.01
N GLU A 93 14.74 17.03 -5.64
CA GLU A 93 15.43 16.23 -6.66
C GLU A 93 15.70 14.79 -6.16
N GLY A 94 15.44 13.79 -7.02
CA GLY A 94 15.69 12.38 -6.73
C GLY A 94 14.81 11.74 -5.65
N SER A 95 13.91 12.52 -5.05
CA SER A 95 13.06 12.07 -3.93
C SER A 95 11.71 11.51 -4.40
N ALA A 96 10.99 10.87 -3.48
CA ALA A 96 9.63 10.41 -3.67
C ALA A 96 8.76 10.82 -2.47
N ALA A 97 7.48 11.04 -2.73
CA ALA A 97 6.48 11.32 -1.71
C ALA A 97 5.17 10.60 -2.03
N ASP A 98 4.48 10.17 -0.97
CA ASP A 98 3.17 9.57 -1.09
C ASP A 98 2.10 10.66 -1.20
N VAL A 99 1.23 10.53 -2.20
CA VAL A 99 0.22 11.55 -2.50
C VAL A 99 -1.09 11.20 -1.81
N LEU A 100 -1.31 11.82 -0.66
CA LEU A 100 -2.56 11.70 0.11
C LEU A 100 -3.68 12.51 -0.53
N HIS A 101 -4.93 12.11 -0.27
CA HIS A 101 -6.14 12.79 -0.76
C HIS A 101 -6.25 12.90 -2.30
N SER A 102 -5.50 12.10 -3.04
CA SER A 102 -5.66 11.96 -4.48
C SER A 102 -6.71 10.91 -4.83
N LYS A 103 -7.46 11.13 -5.92
CA LYS A 103 -8.37 10.13 -6.50
C LYS A 103 -7.87 9.77 -7.90
N ILE A 104 -7.43 8.54 -8.07
CA ILE A 104 -7.13 7.97 -9.39
C ILE A 104 -8.44 7.38 -9.92
N THR A 105 -8.99 7.96 -10.98
CA THR A 105 -10.18 7.46 -11.70
C THR A 105 -9.79 6.60 -12.89
#